data_AF-A0A6A5W9Y4-F1
#
_entry.id   AF-A0A6A5W9Y4-F1
#
_cell.length_a   1.000
_cell.length_b   1.000
_cell.length_c   1.000
_cell.angle_alpha   90.00
_cell.angle_beta   90.00
_cell.angle_gamma   90.00
#
_symmetry.space_group_name_H-M   'P 1'
#
loop_
_entity.id
_entity.type
_entity.pdbx_description
1 polymer ?
#
loop_
_entity_poly.entity_id
_entity_poly.type
_entity_poly.pdbx_seq_one_letter_code
_entity_poly.pdbx_strand_id
1 'polypeptide(L)'
;MTQEIPQTKPVKVLVTGFAPFQDNPINPSWEIARRLPKILPTENQPAGNSISLIVPDDPLPVTYHQVLTLVPALIEQHDPDIIVHIGLNKELKWFAAEVSAERNGYHEIPDEEKKVFTRAENRKIWGKAADNLASTLGLEQTEMGWKEGKKEVDVRLTDDVGNYLCGFVYYDSMLEMQKKKRNRDVLFLHVPMLEREEEFGAGVTVTEELIKAVVGTWKR
;
A
#
# COMPACT_ATOMS: atom_id res chain seq x y z
N MET A 1 13.64 -40.15 15.14
CA MET A 1 12.47 -39.25 15.23
C MET A 1 12.92 -37.90 14.73
N THR A 2 12.65 -37.60 13.46
CA THR A 2 12.92 -36.29 12.87
C THR A 2 11.87 -35.33 13.42
N GLN A 3 12.29 -34.36 14.24
CA GLN A 3 11.40 -33.29 14.67
C GLN A 3 11.06 -32.45 13.44
N GLU A 4 9.80 -32.48 13.00
CA GLU A 4 9.30 -31.51 12.03
C GLU A 4 9.39 -30.12 12.65
N ILE A 5 10.31 -29.30 12.14
CA ILE A 5 10.35 -27.88 12.45
C ILE A 5 9.03 -27.30 11.93
N PRO A 6 8.21 -26.63 12.75
CA PRO A 6 6.96 -26.05 12.28
C PRO A 6 7.25 -25.07 11.15
N GLN A 7 6.86 -25.40 9.91
CA GLN A 7 6.99 -24.46 8.81
C GLN A 7 6.00 -23.34 9.05
N THR A 8 6.51 -22.14 9.33
CA THR A 8 5.68 -20.95 9.42
C THR A 8 5.16 -20.63 8.02
N LYS A 9 3.83 -20.45 7.88
CA LYS A 9 3.22 -20.05 6.61
C LYS A 9 3.84 -18.71 6.15
N PRO A 10 4.14 -18.50 4.85
CA PRO A 10 4.64 -17.22 4.36
C PRO A 10 3.68 -16.07 4.67
N VAL A 11 4.21 -14.86 4.88
CA VAL A 11 3.42 -13.62 4.97
C VAL A 11 3.02 -13.22 3.55
N LYS A 12 1.73 -13.14 3.25
CA LYS A 12 1.22 -12.68 1.95
C LYS A 12 1.06 -11.17 1.94
N VAL A 13 1.74 -10.48 1.06
CA VAL A 13 1.64 -9.02 0.91
C VAL A 13 1.07 -8.70 -0.47
N LEU A 14 -0.15 -8.14 -0.51
CA LEU A 14 -0.71 -7.60 -1.74
C LEU A 14 -0.08 -6.23 -2.01
N VAL A 15 0.59 -6.07 -3.15
CA VAL A 15 1.20 -4.79 -3.55
C VAL A 15 0.54 -4.30 -4.83
N THR A 16 0.16 -3.02 -4.84
CA THR A 16 -0.52 -2.41 -5.99
C THR A 16 0.11 -1.06 -6.35
N GLY A 17 0.01 -0.69 -7.62
CA GLY A 17 0.34 0.64 -8.13
C GLY A 17 -0.74 1.11 -9.09
N PHE A 18 -0.77 2.41 -9.39
CA PHE A 18 -1.80 3.01 -10.23
C PHE A 18 -1.37 3.12 -11.70
N ALA A 19 -2.37 3.09 -12.58
CA ALA A 19 -2.19 3.31 -14.01
C ALA A 19 -1.67 4.74 -14.29
N PRO A 20 -1.10 4.99 -15.48
CA PRO A 20 -0.91 6.34 -16.00
C PRO A 20 -2.19 7.19 -15.87
N PHE A 21 -2.04 8.49 -15.57
CA PHE A 21 -3.15 9.42 -15.39
C PHE A 21 -2.73 10.86 -15.65
N GLN A 22 -3.69 11.70 -16.03
CA GLN A 22 -3.45 13.08 -16.48
C GLN A 22 -2.35 13.11 -17.57
N ASP A 23 -1.40 14.04 -17.46
CA ASP A 23 -0.28 14.19 -18.40
C ASP A 23 0.92 13.29 -18.07
N ASN A 24 0.75 12.25 -17.23
CA ASN A 24 1.83 11.32 -16.88
C ASN A 24 1.69 10.02 -17.67
N PRO A 25 2.44 9.84 -18.79
CA PRO A 25 2.38 8.61 -19.57
C PRO A 25 2.97 7.40 -18.82
N ILE A 26 3.79 7.66 -17.81
CA ILE A 26 4.38 6.66 -16.93
C ILE A 26 4.01 7.01 -15.49
N ASN A 27 3.52 6.04 -14.73
CA ASN A 27 3.25 6.20 -13.30
C ASN A 27 4.29 5.44 -12.48
N PRO A 28 5.16 6.13 -11.72
CA PRO A 28 6.19 5.49 -10.91
C PRO A 28 5.67 4.42 -9.95
N SER A 29 4.44 4.57 -9.45
CA SER A 29 3.86 3.57 -8.54
C SER A 29 3.72 2.19 -9.18
N TRP A 30 3.24 2.14 -10.43
CA TRP A 30 3.13 0.89 -11.17
C TRP A 30 4.49 0.37 -11.65
N GLU A 31 5.37 1.27 -12.08
CA GLU A 31 6.71 0.91 -12.50
C GLU A 31 7.51 0.23 -11.37
N ILE A 32 7.33 0.69 -10.12
CA ILE A 32 7.88 0.03 -8.94
C ILE A 32 7.17 -1.30 -8.70
N ALA A 33 5.84 -1.31 -8.58
CA ALA A 33 5.07 -2.51 -8.21
C ALA A 33 5.35 -3.70 -9.14
N ARG A 34 5.32 -3.47 -10.47
CA ARG A 34 5.52 -4.53 -11.48
C ARG A 34 6.94 -5.10 -11.53
N ARG A 35 7.93 -4.40 -10.95
CA ARG A 35 9.34 -4.83 -10.90
C ARG A 35 9.68 -5.60 -9.61
N LEU A 36 8.77 -5.64 -8.64
CA LEU A 36 8.99 -6.37 -7.38
C LEU A 36 9.11 -7.89 -7.64
N PRO A 37 10.01 -8.58 -6.92
CA PRO A 37 10.11 -10.03 -7.00
C PRO A 37 8.89 -10.69 -6.32
N LYS A 38 8.57 -11.92 -6.70
CA LYS A 38 7.44 -12.65 -6.07
C LYS A 38 7.69 -13.05 -4.62
N ILE A 39 8.96 -13.18 -4.23
CA ILE A 39 9.36 -13.61 -2.89
C ILE A 39 10.48 -12.70 -2.42
N LEU A 40 10.35 -12.13 -1.22
CA LEU A 40 11.46 -11.42 -0.57
C LEU A 40 12.17 -12.37 0.42
N PRO A 41 13.51 -12.45 0.37
CA PRO A 41 14.26 -13.14 1.39
C PRO A 41 14.19 -12.35 2.69
N THR A 42 13.97 -13.06 3.80
CA THR A 42 14.14 -12.50 5.15
C THR A 42 15.52 -12.90 5.65
N GLU A 43 16.55 -12.16 5.23
CA GLU A 43 17.86 -12.29 5.86
C GLU A 43 17.70 -11.95 7.35
N ASN A 44 18.16 -12.85 8.23
CA ASN A 44 18.08 -12.75 9.70
C ASN A 44 16.75 -13.13 10.38
N GLN A 45 15.78 -13.76 9.69
CA GLN A 45 14.66 -14.42 10.37
C GLN A 45 14.84 -15.94 10.46
N PRO A 46 14.26 -16.62 11.48
CA PRO A 46 14.30 -18.08 11.56
C PRO A 46 13.80 -18.70 10.26
N ALA A 47 14.43 -19.81 9.84
CA ALA A 47 14.04 -20.54 8.64
C ALA A 47 12.53 -20.83 8.63
N GLY A 48 11.79 -20.22 7.69
CA GLY A 48 10.35 -20.38 7.53
C GLY A 48 9.58 -19.09 7.23
N ASN A 49 10.05 -17.92 7.67
CA ASN A 49 9.33 -16.65 7.50
C ASN A 49 9.57 -16.00 6.13
N SER A 50 9.18 -16.65 5.02
CA SER A 50 9.23 -16.00 3.70
C SER A 50 8.10 -14.96 3.52
N ILE A 51 8.38 -13.91 2.75
CA ILE A 51 7.38 -12.91 2.35
C ILE A 51 7.01 -13.18 0.90
N SER A 52 5.74 -13.51 0.65
CA SER A 52 5.19 -13.70 -0.70
C SER A 52 4.52 -12.41 -1.15
N LEU A 53 5.06 -11.79 -2.19
CA LEU A 53 4.46 -10.61 -2.80
C LEU A 53 3.45 -11.05 -3.85
N ILE A 54 2.28 -10.41 -3.81
CA ILE A 54 1.19 -10.59 -4.76
C ILE A 54 1.02 -9.25 -5.46
N VAL A 55 1.44 -9.19 -6.72
CA VAL A 55 1.24 -8.02 -7.58
C VAL A 55 0.21 -8.41 -8.64
N PRO A 56 -0.91 -7.69 -8.79
CA PRO A 56 -1.85 -7.92 -9.89
C PRO A 56 -1.16 -7.80 -11.26
N ASP A 57 -1.73 -8.41 -12.30
CA ASP A 57 -1.15 -8.35 -13.65
C ASP A 57 -1.27 -6.95 -14.28
N ASP A 58 -2.30 -6.19 -13.88
CA ASP A 58 -2.61 -4.85 -14.37
C ASP A 58 -2.58 -3.82 -13.23
N PRO A 59 -2.22 -2.55 -13.52
CA PRO A 59 -2.28 -1.47 -12.55
C PRO A 59 -3.72 -1.18 -12.10
N LEU A 60 -3.87 -0.60 -10.91
CA LEU A 60 -5.16 -0.08 -10.48
C LEU A 60 -5.59 1.09 -11.39
N PRO A 61 -6.85 1.10 -11.87
CA PRO A 61 -7.38 2.23 -12.62
C PRO A 61 -7.46 3.46 -11.71
N VAL A 62 -7.28 4.65 -12.27
CA VAL A 62 -7.39 5.91 -11.54
C VAL A 62 -8.84 6.42 -11.59
N THR A 63 -9.76 5.57 -11.10
CA THR A 63 -11.21 5.82 -11.11
C THR A 63 -11.86 5.28 -9.84
N TYR A 64 -12.69 6.07 -9.17
CA TYR A 64 -13.26 5.73 -7.86
C TYR A 64 -14.10 4.45 -7.91
N HIS A 65 -15.01 4.35 -8.87
CA HIS A 65 -15.98 3.25 -8.94
C HIS A 65 -15.35 1.91 -9.31
N GLN A 66 -14.31 1.90 -10.14
CA GLN A 66 -13.63 0.65 -10.47
C GLN A 66 -12.79 0.15 -9.30
N VAL A 67 -12.06 1.02 -8.58
CA VAL A 67 -11.26 0.57 -7.42
C VAL A 67 -12.13 0.06 -6.27
N LEU A 68 -13.32 0.62 -6.06
CA LEU A 68 -14.33 0.11 -5.11
C LEU A 68 -14.79 -1.33 -5.38
N THR A 69 -14.56 -1.84 -6.59
CA THR A 69 -14.93 -3.21 -6.96
C THR A 69 -13.70 -4.09 -7.04
N LEU A 70 -12.64 -3.58 -7.68
CA LEU A 70 -11.41 -4.32 -7.95
C LEU A 70 -10.65 -4.66 -6.67
N VAL A 71 -10.46 -3.69 -5.77
CA VAL A 71 -9.63 -3.89 -4.58
C VAL A 71 -10.26 -4.89 -3.60
N PRO A 72 -11.56 -4.80 -3.26
CA PRO A 72 -12.21 -5.85 -2.48
C PRO A 72 -12.12 -7.24 -3.12
N ALA A 73 -12.22 -7.33 -4.46
CA ALA A 73 -12.08 -8.60 -5.17
C ALA A 73 -10.66 -9.17 -5.06
N LEU A 74 -9.62 -8.35 -5.16
CA LEU A 74 -8.23 -8.76 -4.93
C LEU A 74 -8.01 -9.25 -3.50
N ILE A 75 -8.58 -8.54 -2.51
CA ILE A 75 -8.50 -8.95 -1.10
C ILE A 75 -9.19 -10.30 -0.89
N GLU A 76 -10.38 -10.51 -1.46
CA GLU A 76 -11.10 -11.78 -1.39
C GLU A 76 -10.33 -12.92 -2.05
N GLN A 77 -9.83 -12.69 -3.27
CA GLN A 77 -9.13 -13.71 -4.07
C GLN A 77 -7.83 -14.16 -3.41
N HIS A 78 -7.07 -13.23 -2.86
CA HIS A 78 -5.71 -13.50 -2.39
C HIS A 78 -5.59 -13.66 -0.88
N ASP A 79 -6.58 -13.20 -0.11
CA ASP A 79 -6.60 -13.22 1.35
C ASP A 79 -5.26 -12.69 1.93
N PRO A 80 -4.79 -11.50 1.53
CA PRO A 80 -3.45 -11.02 1.87
C PRO A 80 -3.33 -10.71 3.35
N ASP A 81 -2.20 -11.03 3.98
CA ASP A 81 -1.94 -10.69 5.38
C ASP A 81 -1.80 -9.18 5.57
N ILE A 82 -1.08 -8.53 4.65
CA ILE A 82 -0.81 -7.08 4.60
C ILE A 82 -1.10 -6.57 3.20
N ILE A 83 -1.58 -5.34 3.08
CA ILE A 83 -1.77 -4.65 1.80
C ILE A 83 -0.82 -3.44 1.73
N VAL A 84 -0.15 -3.25 0.60
CA VAL A 84 0.71 -2.09 0.31
C VAL A 84 0.22 -1.45 -0.99
N HIS A 85 -0.31 -0.25 -0.88
CA HIS A 85 -0.61 0.60 -2.04
C HIS A 85 0.55 1.54 -2.29
N ILE A 86 0.92 1.73 -3.56
CA ILE A 86 1.91 2.72 -3.98
C ILE A 86 1.18 3.78 -4.80
N GLY A 87 1.43 5.06 -4.51
CA GLY A 87 0.83 6.17 -5.24
C GLY A 87 1.87 7.25 -5.58
N LEU A 88 1.69 7.93 -6.71
CA LEU A 88 2.53 9.07 -7.07
C LEU A 88 2.05 10.32 -6.31
N ASN A 89 2.98 11.00 -5.62
CA ASN A 89 2.79 12.38 -5.20
C ASN A 89 3.94 13.24 -5.78
N LYS A 90 3.61 14.05 -6.80
CA LYS A 90 4.58 14.84 -7.57
C LYS A 90 5.27 15.94 -6.76
N GLU A 91 4.64 16.37 -5.66
CA GLU A 91 5.15 17.47 -4.84
C GLU A 91 6.25 17.00 -3.89
N LEU A 92 6.24 15.70 -3.54
CA LEU A 92 7.24 15.12 -2.66
C LEU A 92 8.60 14.99 -3.35
N LYS A 93 9.65 15.06 -2.53
CA LYS A 93 11.05 14.75 -2.90
C LYS A 93 11.63 13.57 -2.11
N TRP A 94 10.78 12.92 -1.32
CA TRP A 94 11.09 11.78 -0.47
C TRP A 94 9.95 10.75 -0.59
N PHE A 95 10.17 9.56 -0.05
CA PHE A 95 9.17 8.51 0.05
C PHE A 95 8.34 8.70 1.32
N ALA A 96 7.03 8.58 1.22
CA ALA A 96 6.09 8.92 2.28
C ALA A 96 5.25 7.70 2.66
N ALA A 97 5.42 7.19 3.88
CA ALA A 97 4.56 6.15 4.41
C ALA A 97 3.41 6.80 5.19
N GLU A 98 2.19 6.63 4.70
CA GLU A 98 1.01 7.32 5.25
C GLU A 98 0.41 6.57 6.43
N VAL A 99 0.01 7.32 7.46
CA VAL A 99 -0.46 6.78 8.73
C VAL A 99 -1.97 6.54 8.74
N SER A 100 -2.75 7.44 8.14
CA SER A 100 -4.21 7.36 8.12
C SER A 100 -4.83 7.84 6.82
N ALA A 101 -6.14 7.65 6.70
CA ALA A 101 -6.95 8.16 5.60
C ALA A 101 -8.31 8.66 6.11
N GLU A 102 -8.80 9.72 5.47
CA GLU A 102 -10.12 10.29 5.73
C GLU A 102 -11.22 9.53 4.96
N ARG A 103 -12.40 9.43 5.57
CA ARG A 103 -13.59 8.87 4.92
C ARG A 103 -14.15 9.80 3.86
N ASN A 104 -13.99 11.11 4.03
CA ASN A 104 -14.69 12.14 3.28
C ASN A 104 -13.74 12.89 2.32
N GLY A 105 -14.26 13.82 1.50
CA GLY A 105 -13.46 14.67 0.60
C GLY A 105 -13.48 14.25 -0.87
N TYR A 106 -13.73 12.98 -1.17
CA TYR A 106 -13.70 12.39 -2.54
C TYR A 106 -14.80 12.86 -3.52
N HIS A 107 -15.63 13.81 -3.11
CA HIS A 107 -16.68 14.42 -3.92
C HIS A 107 -16.21 15.70 -4.63
N GLU A 108 -14.99 16.16 -4.32
CA GLU A 108 -14.44 17.45 -4.76
C GLU A 108 -13.63 17.34 -6.05
N ILE A 109 -12.92 16.22 -6.24
CA ILE A 109 -11.95 16.04 -7.33
C ILE A 109 -12.48 14.94 -8.27
N PRO A 110 -12.80 15.24 -9.54
CA PRO A 110 -13.16 14.22 -10.53
C PRO A 110 -11.97 13.31 -10.87
N ASP A 111 -12.26 12.04 -11.10
CA ASP A 111 -11.31 11.04 -11.57
C ASP A 111 -11.07 11.09 -13.08
N GLU A 112 -10.30 10.13 -13.63
CA GLU A 112 -10.00 10.07 -15.07
C GLU A 112 -11.24 9.82 -15.96
N GLU A 113 -12.35 9.32 -15.38
CA GLU A 113 -13.65 9.22 -16.05
C GLU A 113 -14.53 10.45 -15.86
N LYS A 114 -13.99 11.51 -15.25
CA LYS A 114 -14.69 12.75 -14.84
C LYS A 114 -15.84 12.49 -13.89
N LYS A 115 -15.72 11.46 -13.06
CA LYS A 115 -16.69 11.13 -12.00
C LYS A 115 -16.11 11.45 -10.64
N VAL A 116 -16.98 11.73 -9.69
CA VAL A 116 -16.61 11.88 -8.28
C VAL A 116 -17.28 10.80 -7.46
N PHE A 117 -16.73 10.50 -6.29
CA PHE A 117 -17.44 9.71 -5.30
C PHE A 117 -18.35 10.61 -4.48
N THR A 118 -19.65 10.59 -4.79
CA THR A 118 -20.60 11.56 -4.24
C THR A 118 -20.80 11.38 -2.74
N ARG A 119 -21.22 12.45 -2.04
CA ARG A 119 -21.59 12.37 -0.62
C ARG A 119 -22.71 11.35 -0.36
N ALA A 120 -23.60 11.15 -1.33
CA ALA A 120 -24.68 10.17 -1.23
C ALA A 120 -24.15 8.73 -1.28
N GLU A 121 -23.22 8.45 -2.21
CA GLU A 121 -22.55 7.14 -2.29
C GLU A 121 -21.69 6.90 -1.05
N ASN A 122 -20.93 7.89 -0.60
CA ASN A 122 -20.15 7.82 0.63
C ASN A 122 -21.00 7.45 1.84
N ARG A 123 -22.12 8.15 2.06
CA ARG A 123 -23.06 7.84 3.14
C ARG A 123 -23.65 6.43 3.00
N LYS A 124 -23.93 5.99 1.77
CA LYS A 124 -24.49 4.67 1.50
C LYS A 124 -23.49 3.55 1.80
N ILE A 125 -22.23 3.69 1.39
CA ILE A 125 -21.22 2.64 1.46
C ILE A 125 -20.46 2.69 2.80
N TRP A 126 -20.07 3.88 3.26
CA TRP A 126 -19.21 4.10 4.43
C TRP A 126 -19.88 4.86 5.57
N GLY A 127 -21.19 5.17 5.49
CA GLY A 127 -21.88 6.03 6.47
C GLY A 127 -21.84 5.55 7.93
N LYS A 128 -21.56 4.28 8.18
CA LYS A 128 -21.40 3.70 9.53
C LYS A 128 -19.94 3.50 9.96
N ALA A 129 -18.98 3.73 9.06
CA ALA A 129 -17.56 3.62 9.35
C ALA A 129 -17.03 4.90 10.01
N ALA A 130 -15.89 4.80 10.69
CA ALA A 130 -15.24 5.93 11.36
C ALA A 130 -14.83 7.01 10.35
N ASP A 131 -14.81 8.28 10.78
CA ASP A 131 -14.44 9.39 9.89
C ASP A 131 -12.99 9.33 9.43
N ASN A 132 -12.09 8.83 10.27
CA ASN A 132 -10.70 8.58 9.93
C ASN A 132 -10.34 7.13 10.30
N LEU A 133 -9.54 6.47 9.47
CA LEU A 133 -8.96 5.16 9.76
C LEU A 133 -7.44 5.25 9.67
N ALA A 134 -6.76 4.77 10.71
CA ALA A 134 -5.31 4.62 10.75
C ALA A 134 -4.91 3.15 10.56
N SER A 135 -3.75 2.94 9.94
CA SER A 135 -3.13 1.63 9.84
C SER A 135 -2.87 1.04 11.23
N THR A 136 -2.98 -0.28 11.35
CA THR A 136 -2.56 -1.00 12.56
C THR A 136 -1.12 -1.50 12.50
N LEU A 137 -0.42 -1.26 11.39
CA LEU A 137 1.00 -1.55 11.27
C LEU A 137 1.81 -0.65 12.20
N GLY A 138 2.89 -1.18 12.75
CA GLY A 138 3.85 -0.45 13.60
C GLY A 138 4.76 0.48 12.79
N LEU A 139 4.17 1.45 12.07
CA LEU A 139 4.89 2.31 11.12
C LEU A 139 5.95 3.19 11.78
N GLU A 140 5.71 3.64 13.02
CA GLU A 140 6.71 4.37 13.82
C GLU A 140 7.95 3.52 14.09
N GLN A 141 7.78 2.26 14.48
CA GLN A 141 8.91 1.36 14.72
C GLN A 141 9.66 1.07 13.41
N THR A 142 8.93 0.97 12.30
CA THR A 142 9.52 0.83 10.97
C THR A 142 10.34 2.05 10.56
N GLU A 143 9.84 3.27 10.77
CA GLU A 143 10.57 4.51 10.45
C GLU A 143 11.83 4.67 11.31
N MET A 144 11.74 4.35 12.61
CA MET A 144 12.91 4.36 13.50
C MET A 144 14.00 3.40 13.02
N GLY A 145 13.64 2.14 12.72
CA GLY A 145 14.60 1.16 12.20
C GLY A 145 15.20 1.57 10.85
N TRP A 146 14.42 2.25 10.01
CA TRP A 146 14.90 2.80 8.74
C TRP A 146 15.98 3.86 8.94
N LYS A 147 15.72 4.85 9.82
CA LYS A 147 16.64 5.94 10.15
C LYS A 147 17.92 5.42 10.80
N GLU A 148 17.82 4.48 11.72
CA GLU A 148 18.97 3.85 12.40
C GLU A 148 19.86 3.05 11.44
N GLY A 149 19.24 2.40 10.44
CA GLY A 149 19.95 1.66 9.41
C GLY A 149 20.77 2.51 8.43
N LYS A 150 20.71 3.85 8.53
CA LYS A 150 21.40 4.82 7.65
C LYS A 150 21.20 4.53 6.16
N LYS A 151 19.99 4.11 5.77
CA LYS A 151 19.67 3.90 4.36
C LYS A 151 19.77 5.23 3.62
N GLU A 152 20.32 5.20 2.40
CA GLU A 152 20.57 6.42 1.60
C GLU A 152 19.27 7.11 1.13
N VAL A 153 18.13 6.42 1.17
CA VAL A 153 16.85 6.94 0.71
C VAL A 153 15.98 7.44 1.87
N ASP A 154 15.48 8.65 1.74
CA ASP A 154 14.63 9.34 2.72
C ASP A 154 13.20 8.80 2.67
N VAL A 155 12.81 8.07 3.73
CA VAL A 155 11.43 7.60 3.98
C VAL A 155 10.92 8.28 5.23
N ARG A 156 9.75 8.91 5.15
CA ARG A 156 9.14 9.66 6.25
C ARG A 156 7.70 9.22 6.50
N LEU A 157 7.28 9.27 7.75
CA LEU A 157 5.85 9.16 8.07
C LEU A 157 5.12 10.47 7.78
N THR A 158 3.90 10.33 7.26
CA THR A 158 3.00 11.43 6.98
C THR A 158 1.57 11.03 7.33
N ASP A 159 0.74 12.01 7.66
CA ASP A 159 -0.68 11.83 7.94
C ASP A 159 -1.54 12.63 6.96
N ASP A 160 -1.10 12.67 5.70
CA ASP A 160 -1.73 13.42 4.61
C ASP A 160 -1.65 12.64 3.29
N VAL A 161 -2.35 11.51 3.26
CA VAL A 161 -2.52 10.70 2.03
C VAL A 161 -3.34 11.42 0.95
N GLY A 162 -3.96 12.55 1.29
CA GLY A 162 -4.80 13.35 0.40
C GLY A 162 -6.17 12.74 0.08
N ASN A 163 -7.04 13.57 -0.52
CA ASN A 163 -8.46 13.25 -0.76
C ASN A 163 -8.78 12.87 -2.22
N TYR A 164 -7.82 12.28 -2.93
CA TYR A 164 -8.01 11.71 -4.27
C TYR A 164 -8.00 10.17 -4.20
N LEU A 165 -7.62 9.46 -5.26
CA LEU A 165 -7.63 8.00 -5.32
C LEU A 165 -6.68 7.32 -4.31
N CYS A 166 -5.60 8.01 -3.90
CA CYS A 166 -4.66 7.51 -2.88
C CYS A 166 -5.35 7.31 -1.52
N GLY A 167 -5.90 8.38 -0.93
CA GLY A 167 -6.64 8.27 0.32
C GLY A 167 -7.86 7.39 0.19
N PHE A 168 -8.53 7.44 -0.96
CA PHE A 168 -9.73 6.66 -1.22
C PHE A 168 -9.48 5.15 -1.11
N VAL A 169 -8.49 4.64 -1.84
CA VAL A 169 -8.16 3.22 -1.80
C VAL A 169 -7.57 2.82 -0.45
N TYR A 170 -6.83 3.72 0.20
CA TYR A 170 -6.27 3.45 1.51
C TYR A 170 -7.37 3.24 2.55
N TYR A 171 -8.34 4.17 2.60
CA TYR A 171 -9.50 4.09 3.48
C TYR A 171 -10.34 2.84 3.19
N ASP A 172 -10.66 2.58 1.91
CA ASP A 172 -11.48 1.44 1.51
C ASP A 172 -10.83 0.11 1.89
N SER A 173 -9.53 -0.08 1.60
CA SER A 173 -8.78 -1.28 1.96
C SER A 173 -8.73 -1.51 3.47
N MET A 174 -8.50 -0.47 4.28
CA MET A 174 -8.54 -0.59 5.73
C MET A 174 -9.93 -1.02 6.22
N LEU A 175 -10.98 -0.44 5.63
CA LEU A 175 -12.35 -0.77 5.98
C LEU A 175 -12.72 -2.21 5.56
N GLU A 176 -12.27 -2.68 4.40
CA GLU A 176 -12.47 -4.06 3.94
C GLU A 176 -11.78 -5.08 4.85
N MET A 177 -10.55 -4.80 5.25
CA MET A 177 -9.84 -5.64 6.23
C MET A 177 -10.58 -5.68 7.57
N GLN A 178 -11.08 -4.53 8.04
CA GLN A 178 -11.89 -4.47 9.27
C GLN A 178 -13.22 -5.24 9.15
N LYS A 179 -13.92 -5.16 8.01
CA LYS A 179 -15.16 -5.94 7.76
C LYS A 179 -14.91 -7.44 7.82
N LYS A 180 -13.72 -7.88 7.41
CA LYS A 180 -13.25 -9.27 7.54
C LYS A 180 -12.78 -9.64 8.94
N LYS A 181 -12.98 -8.76 9.95
CA LYS A 181 -12.52 -8.92 11.34
C LYS A 181 -11.00 -9.10 11.44
N ARG A 182 -10.26 -8.47 10.52
CA ARG A 182 -8.81 -8.42 10.54
C ARG A 182 -8.33 -7.05 11.00
N ASN A 183 -7.07 -7.02 11.40
CA ASN A 183 -6.35 -5.77 11.60
C ASN A 183 -6.33 -4.98 10.29
N ARG A 184 -6.28 -3.66 10.40
CA ARG A 184 -6.19 -2.72 9.26
C ARG A 184 -4.74 -2.62 8.79
N ASP A 185 -4.14 -3.78 8.54
CA ASP A 185 -2.73 -3.93 8.18
C ASP A 185 -2.53 -3.54 6.72
N VAL A 186 -2.71 -2.25 6.45
CA VAL A 186 -2.62 -1.62 5.15
C VAL A 186 -1.60 -0.49 5.26
N LEU A 187 -0.71 -0.40 4.29
CA LEU A 187 0.26 0.68 4.15
C LEU A 187 -0.02 1.40 2.83
N PHE A 188 0.07 2.72 2.85
CA PHE A 188 0.15 3.51 1.62
C PHE A 188 1.53 4.16 1.53
N LEU A 189 2.24 3.94 0.42
CA LEU A 189 3.54 4.52 0.12
C LEU A 189 3.38 5.54 -1.02
N HIS A 190 3.44 6.82 -0.68
CA HIS A 190 3.64 7.86 -1.68
C HIS A 190 5.09 7.88 -2.15
N VAL A 191 5.27 7.93 -3.46
CA VAL A 191 6.57 8.04 -4.12
C VAL A 191 6.66 9.38 -4.86
N PRO A 192 7.84 10.00 -4.92
CA PRO A 192 8.04 11.19 -5.73
C PRO A 192 7.98 10.84 -7.23
N MET A 193 8.03 11.86 -8.09
CA MET A 193 8.21 11.62 -9.53
C MET A 193 9.57 10.93 -9.78
N LEU A 194 9.54 9.81 -10.50
CA LEU A 194 10.71 9.05 -10.95
C LEU A 194 10.60 8.86 -12.46
N GLU A 195 11.68 9.11 -13.20
CA GLU A 195 11.65 9.10 -14.68
C GLU A 195 12.70 8.16 -15.28
N ARG A 196 13.75 7.82 -14.53
CA ARG A 196 14.90 7.03 -15.00
C ARG A 196 14.91 5.63 -14.40
N GLU A 197 15.49 4.66 -15.11
CA GLU A 197 15.61 3.27 -14.62
C GLU A 197 16.34 3.15 -13.29
N GLU A 198 17.37 3.97 -13.05
CA GLU A 198 18.07 4.02 -11.76
C GLU A 198 17.15 4.46 -10.62
N GLU A 199 16.25 5.42 -10.89
CA GLU A 199 15.28 5.93 -9.92
C GLU A 199 14.19 4.89 -9.64
N PHE A 200 13.71 4.18 -10.67
CA PHE A 200 12.81 3.04 -10.47
C PHE A 200 13.48 1.93 -9.66
N GLY A 201 14.75 1.62 -9.91
CA GLY A 201 15.52 0.65 -9.12
C GLY A 201 15.64 1.05 -7.65
N ALA A 202 15.87 2.34 -7.38
CA ALA A 202 15.85 2.88 -6.02
C ALA A 202 14.45 2.73 -5.38
N GLY A 203 13.37 3.05 -6.12
CA GLY A 203 12.00 2.88 -5.64
C GLY A 203 11.62 1.43 -5.32
N VAL A 204 12.07 0.47 -6.15
CA VAL A 204 11.93 -0.97 -5.89
C VAL A 204 12.65 -1.34 -4.60
N THR A 205 13.92 -0.96 -4.47
CA THR A 205 14.73 -1.24 -3.27
C THR A 205 14.07 -0.68 -2.01
N VAL A 206 13.58 0.56 -2.07
CA VAL A 206 12.88 1.18 -0.94
C VAL A 206 11.65 0.40 -0.54
N THR A 207 10.84 0.00 -1.53
CA THR A 207 9.60 -0.73 -1.31
C THR A 207 9.85 -2.11 -0.71
N GLU A 208 10.83 -2.86 -1.22
CA GLU A 208 11.22 -4.16 -0.65
C GLU A 208 11.66 -4.04 0.80
N GLU A 209 12.53 -3.08 1.07
CA GLU A 209 13.09 -2.83 2.38
C GLU A 209 12.03 -2.35 3.38
N LEU A 210 11.07 -1.55 2.92
CA LEU A 210 9.94 -1.11 3.74
C LEU A 210 9.03 -2.28 4.08
N ILE A 211 8.71 -3.13 3.10
CA ILE A 211 7.93 -4.36 3.33
C ILE A 211 8.64 -5.28 4.33
N LYS A 212 9.95 -5.52 4.17
CA LYS A 212 10.74 -6.32 5.11
C LYS A 212 10.70 -5.74 6.52
N ALA A 213 10.82 -4.42 6.65
CA ALA A 213 10.80 -3.75 7.95
C ALA A 213 9.41 -3.82 8.62
N VAL A 214 8.33 -3.59 7.86
CA VAL A 214 6.96 -3.74 8.36
C VAL A 214 6.70 -5.18 8.79
N VAL A 215 7.04 -6.17 7.95
CA VAL A 215 6.85 -7.58 8.29
C VAL A 215 7.70 -8.00 9.49
N GLY A 216 8.90 -7.44 9.65
CA GLY A 216 9.79 -7.73 10.77
C GLY A 216 9.25 -7.29 12.13
N THR A 217 8.41 -6.25 12.17
CA THR A 217 7.76 -5.76 13.40
C THR A 217 6.31 -6.23 13.54
N TRP A 218 5.74 -6.80 12.48
CA TRP A 218 4.35 -7.24 12.43
C TRP A 218 4.07 -8.44 13.33
N LYS A 219 2.96 -8.37 14.06
CA LYS A 219 2.46 -9.46 14.92
C LYS A 219 1.18 -10.00 14.30
N ARG A 220 1.21 -11.27 13.94
CA ARG A 220 0.06 -12.04 13.42
C ARG A 220 -1.09 -12.12 14.41
#